data_AF-A0A658NLJ8-F1
#
_entry.id   AF-A0A658NLJ8-F1
#
_cell.length_a   1.000
_cell.length_b   1.000
_cell.length_c   1.000
_cell.angle_alpha   90.00
_cell.angle_beta   90.00
_cell.angle_gamma   90.00
#
_symmetry.space_group_name_H-M   'P 1'
#
loop_
_entity.id
_entity.type
_entity.pdbx_description
1 polymer ?
#
loop_
_entity_poly.entity_id
_entity_poly.type
_entity_poly.pdbx_seq_one_letter_code
_entity_poly.pdbx_strand_id
1 'polypeptide(L)'
;SRSGITSADSLLMARDRGVDLVAIYAGYQSFPEGIMVHASRGLKSLAEVFTGGTLGVIPGTPFLKLLDREFGLGKMKVVPHDNNIA
;
A
#
# COMPACT_ATOMS: atom_id res chain seq x y z
N SER A 1 -10.40 30.03 4.32
CA SER A 1 -9.92 28.68 3.97
C SER A 1 -9.15 28.11 5.15
N ARG A 2 -9.42 26.87 5.56
CA ARG A 2 -8.59 26.16 6.55
C ARG A 2 -7.63 25.25 5.78
N SER A 3 -6.35 25.26 6.16
CA SER A 3 -5.29 24.47 5.52
C SER A 3 -4.57 23.63 6.57
N GLY A 4 -4.05 22.47 6.18
CA GLY A 4 -3.31 21.56 7.05
C GLY A 4 -2.26 20.78 6.28
N ILE A 5 -1.33 20.14 7.01
CA ILE A 5 -0.28 19.30 6.45
C ILE A 5 -0.63 17.84 6.72
N THR A 6 -0.53 16.98 5.71
CA THR A 6 -0.78 15.53 5.82
C THR A 6 -0.01 14.76 4.75
N SER A 7 0.05 13.43 4.85
CA SER A 7 0.61 12.56 3.81
C SER A 7 -0.39 12.31 2.67
N ALA A 8 0.09 11.90 1.49
CA ALA A 8 -0.79 11.53 0.37
C ALA A 8 -1.67 10.34 0.75
N ASP A 9 -1.14 9.38 1.50
CA ASP A 9 -1.90 8.22 1.98
C ASP A 9 -3.10 8.62 2.83
N SER A 10 -2.88 9.53 3.78
CA SER A 10 -3.94 10.04 4.65
C SER A 10 -4.98 10.81 3.85
N LEU A 11 -4.55 11.60 2.87
CA LEU A 11 -5.44 12.30 1.95
C LEU A 11 -6.29 11.31 1.12
N LEU A 12 -5.68 10.26 0.56
CA LEU A 12 -6.37 9.23 -0.21
C LEU A 12 -7.40 8.49 0.65
N MET A 13 -7.05 8.13 1.88
CA MET A 13 -7.97 7.50 2.82
C MET A 13 -9.11 8.42 3.24
N ALA A 14 -8.85 9.72 3.43
CA ALA A 14 -9.91 10.69 3.74
C ALA A 14 -10.89 10.84 2.57
N ARG A 15 -10.39 10.92 1.33
CA ARG A 15 -11.24 10.97 0.13
C ARG A 15 -12.07 9.70 -0.05
N ASP A 16 -11.47 8.53 0.17
CA ASP A 16 -12.17 7.24 0.13
C ASP A 16 -13.31 7.17 1.18
N ARG A 17 -13.19 7.90 2.29
CA ARG A 17 -14.23 8.06 3.32
C ARG A 17 -15.22 9.20 3.03
N GLY A 18 -15.17 9.82 1.85
CA GLY A 18 -16.08 10.89 1.42
C GLY A 18 -15.70 12.30 1.88
N VAL A 19 -14.48 12.51 2.39
CA VAL A 19 -14.02 13.85 2.79
C VAL A 19 -13.50 14.61 1.56
N ASP A 20 -14.05 15.80 1.33
CA ASP A 20 -13.64 16.69 0.24
C ASP A 20 -12.36 17.46 0.58
N LEU A 21 -11.21 16.83 0.34
CA LEU A 21 -9.88 17.40 0.54
C LEU A 21 -9.11 17.49 -0.79
N VAL A 22 -8.36 18.57 -0.98
CA VAL A 22 -7.53 18.82 -2.17
C VAL A 22 -6.07 18.97 -1.80
N ALA A 23 -5.17 18.26 -2.50
CA ALA A 23 -3.73 18.48 -2.39
C ALA A 23 -3.35 19.79 -3.09
N ILE A 24 -2.73 20.71 -2.35
CA ILE A 24 -2.27 22.00 -2.88
C ILE A 24 -0.75 22.06 -3.09
N TYR A 25 0.01 21.17 -2.45
CA TYR A 25 1.48 21.08 -2.57
C TYR A 25 1.98 19.68 -2.17
N ALA A 26 2.88 19.10 -2.95
CA ALA A 26 3.38 17.73 -2.76
C ALA A 26 4.91 17.57 -2.93
N GLY A 27 5.69 18.63 -2.70
CA GLY A 27 7.12 18.66 -3.01
C GLY A 27 8.04 17.67 -2.26
N TYR A 28 7.56 17.01 -1.20
CA TYR A 28 8.36 16.14 -0.34
C TYR A 28 7.93 14.66 -0.35
N GLN A 29 7.01 14.25 -1.23
CA GLN A 29 6.42 12.90 -1.21
C GLN A 29 7.00 11.93 -2.25
N SER A 30 8.32 11.87 -2.37
CA SER A 30 8.97 10.75 -3.08
C SER A 30 9.19 9.61 -2.09
N PHE A 31 8.24 8.67 -2.03
CA PHE A 31 8.31 7.49 -1.17
C PHE A 31 8.10 6.23 -2.03
N PRO A 32 9.18 5.60 -2.52
CA PRO A 32 9.05 4.36 -3.28
C PRO A 32 8.61 3.23 -2.35
N GLU A 33 7.42 2.69 -2.59
CA GLU A 33 6.93 1.48 -1.93
C GLU A 33 7.29 0.24 -2.75
N GLY A 34 7.55 -0.87 -2.06
CA GLY A 34 7.90 -2.13 -2.69
C GLY A 34 7.54 -3.33 -1.84
N ILE A 35 7.43 -4.49 -2.48
CA ILE A 35 7.23 -5.77 -1.82
C ILE A 35 8.56 -6.51 -1.79
N MET A 36 9.05 -6.84 -0.60
CA MET A 36 10.22 -7.68 -0.43
C MET A 36 9.81 -9.15 -0.44
N VAL A 37 10.54 -9.96 -1.21
CA VAL A 37 10.33 -11.40 -1.31
C VAL A 37 11.65 -12.13 -1.09
N HIS A 38 11.57 -13.37 -0.60
CA HIS A 38 12.75 -14.21 -0.50
C HIS A 38 13.29 -14.56 -1.89
N ALA A 39 14.59 -14.38 -2.11
CA ALA A 39 15.23 -14.55 -3.41
C ALA A 39 15.01 -15.95 -4.02
N SER A 40 14.92 -17.00 -3.19
CA SER A 40 14.69 -18.38 -3.66
C SER A 40 13.34 -18.60 -4.34
N ARG A 41 12.39 -17.66 -4.21
CA ARG A 41 11.10 -17.76 -4.93
C ARG A 41 11.27 -17.57 -6.45
N GLY A 42 12.38 -17.00 -6.90
CA GLY A 42 12.69 -16.88 -8.34
C GLY A 42 11.65 -16.10 -9.15
N LEU A 43 10.89 -15.20 -8.51
CA LEU A 43 9.83 -14.44 -9.16
C LEU A 43 10.42 -13.43 -10.13
N LYS A 44 9.82 -13.32 -11.31
CA LYS A 44 10.27 -12.41 -12.38
C LYS A 44 9.41 -11.18 -12.54
N SER A 45 8.28 -11.15 -11.85
CA SER A 45 7.31 -10.06 -11.93
C SER A 45 6.60 -9.86 -10.60
N LEU A 46 6.08 -8.65 -10.40
CA LEU A 46 5.23 -8.33 -9.25
C LEU A 46 3.95 -9.19 -9.25
N ALA A 47 3.36 -9.48 -10.41
CA ALA A 47 2.16 -10.29 -10.53
C ALA A 47 2.35 -11.72 -9.98
N GLU A 48 3.54 -12.32 -10.15
CA GLU A 48 3.84 -13.65 -9.63
C GLU A 48 3.80 -13.71 -8.09
N VAL A 49 4.01 -12.58 -7.39
CA VAL A 49 3.87 -12.49 -5.94
C VAL A 49 2.46 -12.88 -5.49
N PHE A 50 1.45 -12.48 -6.27
CA PHE A 50 0.02 -12.60 -5.93
C PHE A 50 -0.61 -13.91 -6.41
N THR A 51 0.20 -14.85 -6.90
CA THR A 51 -0.28 -16.19 -7.29
C THR A 51 -0.54 -17.11 -6.09
N GLY A 52 0.01 -16.77 -4.92
CA GLY A 52 -0.23 -17.48 -3.66
C GLY A 52 0.87 -17.24 -2.60
N GLY A 53 0.59 -17.66 -1.37
CA GLY A 53 1.51 -17.57 -0.23
C GLY A 53 1.00 -16.65 0.90
N THR A 54 1.90 -16.26 1.79
CA THR A 54 1.60 -15.33 2.89
C THR A 54 2.16 -13.95 2.56
N LEU A 55 1.32 -12.92 2.71
CA LEU A 55 1.69 -11.52 2.50
C LEU A 55 1.58 -10.75 3.82
N GLY A 56 2.71 -10.31 4.36
CA GLY A 56 2.77 -9.46 5.55
C GLY A 56 2.68 -7.99 5.16
N VAL A 57 1.63 -7.30 5.59
CA VAL A 57 1.35 -5.90 5.23
C VAL A 57 0.62 -5.17 6.35
N ILE A 58 0.67 -3.84 6.35
CA ILE A 58 -0.22 -3.01 7.16
C ILE A 58 -1.60 -3.01 6.49
N PRO A 59 -2.67 -3.50 7.15
CA PRO A 59 -4.00 -3.52 6.55
C PRO A 59 -4.55 -2.11 6.30
N GLY A 60 -5.32 -1.95 5.22
CA GLY A 60 -6.08 -0.73 4.95
C GLY A 60 -5.29 0.43 4.35
N THR A 61 -4.01 0.25 4.01
CA THR A 61 -3.22 1.30 3.32
C THR A 61 -3.72 1.51 1.88
N PRO A 62 -3.58 2.72 1.32
CA PRO A 62 -3.89 2.97 -0.08
C PRO A 62 -3.07 2.09 -1.04
N PHE A 63 -1.81 1.80 -0.72
CA PHE A 63 -0.98 0.91 -1.52
C PHE A 63 -1.53 -0.53 -1.54
N LEU A 64 -1.97 -1.07 -0.40
CA LEU A 64 -2.58 -2.41 -0.37
C LEU A 64 -3.89 -2.45 -1.18
N LYS A 65 -4.71 -1.40 -1.10
CA LYS A 65 -5.93 -1.28 -1.92
C LYS A 65 -5.62 -1.23 -3.42
N LEU A 66 -4.54 -0.54 -3.81
CA LEU A 66 -4.06 -0.52 -5.18
C LEU A 66 -3.64 -1.92 -5.64
N LEU A 67 -2.84 -2.63 -4.84
CA LEU A 67 -2.37 -3.98 -5.18
C LEU A 67 -3.54 -4.99 -5.29
N ASP A 68 -4.55 -4.90 -4.42
CA ASP A 68 -5.74 -5.74 -4.51
C ASP A 68 -6.54 -5.47 -5.78
N ARG A 69 -6.69 -4.20 -6.16
CA ARG A 69 -7.34 -3.82 -7.43
C ARG A 69 -6.60 -4.37 -8.66
N GLU A 70 -5.27 -4.27 -8.67
CA GLU A 70 -4.44 -4.63 -9.85
C GLU A 70 -4.19 -6.14 -9.97
N PHE A 71 -3.97 -6.83 -8.85
CA PHE A 71 -3.51 -8.23 -8.85
C PHE A 71 -4.43 -9.20 -8.12
N GLY A 72 -5.32 -8.70 -7.27
CA GLY A 72 -6.20 -9.50 -6.42
C GLY A 72 -5.46 -10.21 -5.29
N LEU A 73 -5.94 -10.03 -4.06
CA LEU A 73 -5.38 -10.69 -2.88
C LEU A 73 -6.09 -12.01 -2.52
N GLY A 74 -7.12 -12.41 -3.26
CA GLY A 74 -7.96 -13.57 -2.91
C GLY A 74 -7.21 -14.91 -2.81
N LYS A 75 -6.02 -15.03 -3.43
CA LYS A 75 -5.15 -16.22 -3.33
C LYS A 75 -4.08 -16.11 -2.24
N MET A 76 -3.99 -14.98 -1.56
CA MET A 76 -2.98 -14.68 -0.56
C MET A 76 -3.55 -14.86 0.85
N LYS A 77 -2.73 -15.40 1.75
CA LYS A 77 -2.95 -15.27 3.18
C LYS A 77 -2.37 -13.93 3.64
N VAL A 78 -3.22 -12.92 3.77
CA VAL A 78 -2.82 -11.60 4.28
C VAL A 78 -2.68 -11.68 5.80
N VAL A 79 -1.52 -11.30 6.32
CA VAL A 79 -1.25 -11.22 7.76
C VAL A 79 -0.86 -9.78 8.14
N PRO A 80 -1.40 -9.21 9.23
CA PRO A 80 -0.98 -7.91 9.71
C PRO A 80 0.52 -7.91 10.04
N HIS A 81 1.20 -6.84 9.66
CA HIS A 81 2.59 -6.59 10.03
C HIS A 81 2.70 -5.21 10.71
N ASP A 82 3.22 -5.22 11.94
CA ASP A 82 3.14 -4.06 12.84
C ASP A 82 4.44 -3.22 12.86
N ASN A 83 5.21 -3.25 11.77
CA ASN A 83 6.51 -2.57 11.62
C ASN A 83 7.59 -3.00 12.64
N ASN A 84 7.53 -4.24 13.15
CA ASN A 84 8.60 -4.79 13.96
C ASN A 84 9.51 -5.65 13.07
N ILE A 85 10.71 -5.15 12.80
CA ILE A 85 11.77 -5.90 12.14
C ILE A 85 12.42 -6.72 13.25
N ALA A 86 12.15 -8.03 13.29
CA ALA A 86 12.94 -8.97 14.07
C ALA A 86 14.19 -9.37 13.26
#